data_AF-A0A197KEV9-F1
#
_entry.id   AF-A0A197KEV9-F1
#
_cell.length_a   1.000
_cell.length_b   1.000
_cell.length_c   1.000
_cell.angle_alpha   90.00
_cell.angle_beta   90.00
_cell.angle_gamma   90.00
#
_symmetry.space_group_name_H-M   'P 1'
#
loop_
_entity.id
_entity.type
_entity.pdbx_description
1 polymer ?
#
loop_
_entity_poly.entity_id
_entity_poly.type
_entity_poly.pdbx_seq_one_letter_code
_entity_poly.pdbx_strand_id
1 'polypeptide(L)'
;AVREAINALTHTDKKEADPRVGLRKRLNELRDLQAANKKGKQGKIDQLNSFNASLKKKIADLKVIQDKLPFKTLEACEGQILKLNKQVESGKLKLVEEKRTLAEISTLTKSKKSYTLLQDHQRAIEADKEAIILLKATLDADDFYKLLSDEYNSLQSQVDEISKAKDEGWKKRNDLFDERTRLQRELDAAFAQKKAVNDEYFSALRQHAKYLQDEQQRKREEIQQRKQAELEEKRLAIAREERELAEIPAFQQEITTCDSVYKYLLQFTSAANIRQADTTANVPTGVMLAKKADTKEEVFFVGGGCKSKKTTKAPKEKTIDSTHSSPTTTTTAITTATLKFPLAIMEQLFELKVTVPRSSADLEKTLDALLEKSTTLKANQASATAENKRKAEERIAKLTLADLETTTTTSIEHAVERTEIVPEIQATA
;
A
#
# COMPACT_ATOMS: atom_id res chain seq x y z
N ALA A 1 1.77 25.25 17.43
CA ALA A 1 2.87 26.18 17.10
C ALA A 1 2.76 26.75 15.67
N VAL A 2 3.44 26.20 14.64
CA VAL A 2 3.50 26.85 13.29
C VAL A 2 2.13 27.07 12.64
N ARG A 3 1.23 26.08 12.71
CA ARG A 3 -0.15 26.22 12.19
C ARG A 3 -0.96 27.30 12.92
N GLU A 4 -0.79 27.44 14.23
CA GLU A 4 -1.46 28.48 15.02
C GLU A 4 -0.89 29.87 14.69
N ALA A 5 0.44 29.97 14.51
CA ALA A 5 1.09 31.20 14.08
C ALA A 5 0.61 31.67 12.70
N ILE A 6 0.45 30.75 11.74
CA ILE A 6 -0.14 31.04 10.42
C ILE A 6 -1.59 31.52 10.56
N ASN A 7 -2.40 30.84 11.39
CA ASN A 7 -3.81 31.20 11.58
C ASN A 7 -3.95 32.59 12.23
N ALA A 8 -3.10 32.93 13.19
CA ALA A 8 -3.05 34.25 13.80
C ALA A 8 -2.72 35.34 12.76
N LEU A 9 -1.67 35.14 11.94
CA LEU A 9 -1.24 36.10 10.91
C LEU A 9 -2.20 36.25 9.72
N THR A 10 -3.05 35.25 9.47
CA THR A 10 -4.02 35.28 8.37
C THR A 10 -5.36 35.85 8.78
N HIS A 11 -5.74 35.74 10.06
CA HIS A 11 -6.94 36.38 10.59
C HIS A 11 -6.82 37.90 10.72
N THR A 12 -5.62 38.41 11.01
CA THR A 12 -5.35 39.86 11.04
C THR A 12 -5.51 40.49 9.66
N ASP A 13 -5.04 39.82 8.61
CA ASP A 13 -5.11 40.33 7.22
C ASP A 13 -6.52 40.35 6.61
N LYS A 14 -7.43 39.49 7.08
CA LYS A 14 -8.79 39.37 6.51
C LYS A 14 -9.81 40.33 7.14
N LYS A 15 -9.54 40.88 8.32
CA LYS A 15 -10.52 41.70 9.07
C LYS A 15 -10.46 43.19 8.74
N GLU A 16 -9.34 43.71 8.23
CA GLU A 16 -9.19 45.13 7.94
C GLU A 16 -9.26 45.40 6.44
N ALA A 17 -10.23 46.23 6.03
CA ALA A 17 -10.22 46.81 4.69
C ALA A 17 -8.93 47.63 4.51
N ASP A 18 -8.20 47.42 3.42
CA ASP A 18 -6.85 47.99 3.24
C ASP A 18 -6.87 49.53 3.31
N PRO A 19 -6.36 50.14 4.40
CA PRO A 19 -6.45 51.59 4.62
C PRO A 19 -5.72 52.39 3.54
N ARG A 20 -4.80 51.75 2.80
CA ARG A 20 -4.08 52.36 1.68
C ARG A 20 -4.99 52.70 0.51
N VAL A 21 -6.14 52.04 0.35
CA VAL A 21 -7.05 52.33 -0.77
C VAL A 21 -7.61 53.74 -0.65
N GLY A 22 -8.02 54.15 0.56
CA GLY A 22 -8.48 55.52 0.83
C GLY A 22 -7.37 56.55 0.65
N LEU A 23 -6.20 56.28 1.23
CA LEU A 23 -5.03 57.17 1.13
C LEU A 23 -4.54 57.34 -0.32
N ARG A 24 -4.53 56.27 -1.12
CA ARG A 24 -4.15 56.31 -2.55
C ARG A 24 -5.15 57.11 -3.38
N LYS A 25 -6.45 57.01 -3.08
CA LYS A 25 -7.47 57.86 -3.72
C LYS A 25 -7.18 59.33 -3.42
N ARG A 26 -6.93 59.67 -2.16
CA ARG A 26 -6.61 61.04 -1.75
C ARG A 26 -5.30 61.55 -2.36
N LEU A 27 -4.27 60.70 -2.47
CA LEU A 27 -3.03 61.04 -3.19
C LEU A 27 -3.27 61.34 -4.66
N ASN A 28 -4.13 60.56 -5.34
CA ASN A 28 -4.49 60.84 -6.73
C ASN A 28 -5.25 62.16 -6.86
N GLU A 29 -6.21 62.44 -5.98
CA GLU A 29 -6.90 63.74 -5.94
C GLU A 29 -5.92 64.91 -5.73
N LEU A 30 -4.97 64.77 -4.78
CA LEU A 30 -3.93 65.78 -4.54
C LEU A 30 -3.05 65.97 -5.78
N ARG A 31 -2.70 64.89 -6.47
CA ARG A 31 -1.92 64.94 -7.72
C ARG A 31 -2.67 65.66 -8.84
N ASP A 32 -3.98 65.42 -8.97
CA ASP A 32 -4.82 66.10 -9.95
C ASP A 32 -4.96 67.59 -9.62
N LEU A 33 -5.11 67.94 -8.33
CA LEU A 33 -5.10 69.33 -7.86
C LEU A 33 -3.75 70.02 -8.13
N GLN A 34 -2.63 69.35 -7.89
CA GLN A 34 -1.29 69.86 -8.20
C GLN A 34 -1.12 70.09 -9.72
N ALA A 35 -1.60 69.15 -10.54
CA ALA A 35 -1.54 69.26 -12.00
C ALA A 35 -2.42 70.41 -12.53
N ALA A 36 -3.64 70.56 -11.99
CA ALA A 36 -4.56 71.64 -12.33
C ALA A 36 -3.98 73.01 -11.94
N ASN A 37 -3.42 73.13 -10.73
CA ASN A 37 -2.78 74.35 -10.27
C ASN A 37 -1.55 74.68 -11.14
N LYS A 38 -0.70 73.70 -11.44
CA LYS A 38 0.44 73.89 -12.36
C LYS A 38 0.01 74.40 -13.74
N LYS A 39 -1.08 73.86 -14.30
CA LYS A 39 -1.64 74.33 -15.58
C LYS A 39 -2.15 75.78 -15.49
N GLY A 40 -2.85 76.11 -14.40
CA GLY A 40 -3.30 77.48 -14.13
C GLY A 40 -2.14 78.47 -14.00
N LYS A 41 -1.10 78.09 -13.24
CA LYS A 41 0.15 78.84 -13.09
C LYS A 41 0.86 79.05 -14.42
N GLN A 42 0.98 78.01 -15.25
CA GLN A 42 1.58 78.11 -16.58
C GLN A 42 0.80 79.09 -17.46
N GLY A 43 -0.53 79.04 -17.46
CA GLY A 43 -1.37 79.99 -18.20
C GLY A 43 -1.14 81.45 -17.78
N LYS A 44 -1.02 81.71 -16.46
CA LYS A 44 -0.65 83.04 -15.95
C LYS A 44 0.75 83.46 -16.41
N ILE A 45 1.73 82.55 -16.41
CA ILE A 45 3.10 82.83 -16.89
C ILE A 45 3.11 83.13 -18.39
N ASP A 46 2.33 82.41 -19.20
CA ASP A 46 2.23 82.64 -20.64
C ASP A 46 1.59 84.01 -20.94
N GLN A 47 0.54 84.40 -20.18
CA GLN A 47 -0.04 85.73 -20.23
C GLN A 47 0.97 86.82 -19.83
N LEU A 48 1.74 86.58 -18.76
CA LEU A 48 2.81 87.48 -18.31
C LEU A 48 3.85 87.69 -19.42
N ASN A 49 4.28 86.62 -20.08
CA ASN A 49 5.24 86.67 -21.17
C ASN A 49 4.68 87.44 -22.38
N SER A 50 3.40 87.22 -22.70
CA SER A 50 2.70 87.96 -23.77
C SER A 50 2.62 89.46 -23.49
N PHE A 51 2.22 89.87 -22.28
CA PHE A 51 2.21 91.29 -21.88
C PHE A 51 3.61 91.90 -21.88
N ASN A 52 4.63 91.16 -21.41
CA ASN A 52 6.01 91.64 -21.47
C ASN A 52 6.51 91.82 -22.92
N ALA A 53 6.13 90.93 -23.84
CA ALA A 53 6.46 91.06 -25.26
C ALA A 53 5.73 92.25 -25.91
N SER A 54 4.43 92.42 -25.62
CA SER A 54 3.62 93.57 -26.04
C SER A 54 4.22 94.88 -25.53
N LEU A 55 4.53 94.96 -24.24
CA LEU A 55 5.14 96.11 -23.58
C LEU A 55 6.48 96.48 -24.24
N LYS A 56 7.37 95.49 -24.47
CA LYS A 56 8.64 95.72 -25.16
C LYS A 56 8.44 96.29 -26.57
N LYS A 57 7.49 95.76 -27.33
CA LYS A 57 7.16 96.25 -28.67
C LYS A 57 6.62 97.68 -28.63
N LYS A 58 5.62 97.95 -27.78
CA LYS A 58 5.04 99.30 -27.61
C LYS A 58 6.09 100.33 -27.18
N ILE A 59 7.02 99.96 -26.28
CA ILE A 59 8.13 100.84 -25.87
C ILE A 59 9.07 101.12 -27.06
N ALA A 60 9.39 100.11 -27.88
CA ALA A 60 10.21 100.32 -29.07
C ALA A 60 9.50 101.22 -30.10
N ASP A 61 8.22 100.97 -30.37
CA ASP A 61 7.39 101.79 -31.27
C ASP A 61 7.27 103.24 -30.76
N LEU A 62 7.07 103.42 -29.45
CA LEU A 62 7.02 104.74 -28.80
C LEU A 62 8.34 105.49 -29.01
N LYS A 63 9.49 104.83 -28.82
CA LYS A 63 10.81 105.44 -29.08
C LYS A 63 10.97 105.87 -30.55
N VAL A 64 10.58 105.02 -31.51
CA VAL A 64 10.63 105.35 -32.94
C VAL A 64 9.75 106.56 -33.27
N ILE A 65 8.58 106.69 -32.62
CA ILE A 65 7.71 107.86 -32.78
C ILE A 65 8.34 109.09 -32.12
N GLN A 66 8.92 108.97 -30.93
CA GLN A 66 9.63 110.06 -30.25
C GLN A 66 10.81 110.58 -31.06
N ASP A 67 11.62 109.71 -31.64
CA ASP A 67 12.81 110.09 -32.42
C ASP A 67 12.45 110.84 -33.72
N LYS A 68 11.25 110.61 -34.27
CA LYS A 68 10.74 111.28 -35.48
C LYS A 68 10.07 112.62 -35.21
N LEU A 69 9.75 112.94 -33.95
CA LEU A 69 9.03 114.17 -33.60
C LEU A 69 10.00 115.35 -33.45
N PRO A 70 9.75 116.50 -34.11
CA PRO A 70 10.65 117.65 -34.06
C PRO A 70 10.64 118.40 -32.71
N PHE A 71 9.57 118.23 -31.92
CA PHE A 71 9.42 118.87 -30.59
C PHE A 71 9.04 117.83 -29.53
N LYS A 72 9.44 118.05 -28.27
CA LYS A 72 9.18 117.11 -27.17
C LYS A 72 7.72 117.09 -26.69
N THR A 73 7.02 118.22 -26.78
CA THR A 73 5.63 118.35 -26.30
C THR A 73 4.73 118.86 -27.42
N LEU A 74 3.45 118.49 -27.34
CA LEU A 74 2.44 118.99 -28.27
C LEU A 74 2.35 120.52 -28.19
N GLU A 75 2.29 121.08 -26.98
CA GLU A 75 2.25 122.54 -26.74
C GLU A 75 3.41 123.30 -27.38
N ALA A 76 4.64 122.74 -27.37
CA ALA A 76 5.79 123.37 -28.01
C ALA A 76 5.67 123.39 -29.54
N CYS A 77 5.13 122.32 -30.14
CA CYS A 77 4.83 122.25 -31.57
C CYS A 77 3.75 123.28 -31.95
N GLU A 78 2.68 123.40 -31.16
CA GLU A 78 1.61 124.37 -31.39
C GLU A 78 2.10 125.81 -31.25
N GLY A 79 2.91 126.09 -30.23
CA GLY A 79 3.54 127.38 -30.03
C GLY A 79 4.44 127.78 -31.21
N GLN A 80 5.17 126.84 -31.81
CA GLN A 80 6.00 127.10 -32.99
C GLN A 80 5.16 127.33 -34.25
N ILE A 81 4.10 126.56 -34.47
CA ILE A 81 3.15 126.79 -35.57
C ILE A 81 2.54 128.19 -35.46
N LEU A 82 2.14 128.62 -34.26
CA LEU A 82 1.60 129.96 -34.04
C LEU A 82 2.64 131.06 -34.32
N LYS A 83 3.91 130.85 -33.97
CA LYS A 83 5.00 131.80 -34.28
C LYS A 83 5.25 131.90 -35.79
N LEU A 84 5.29 130.77 -36.50
CA LEU A 84 5.50 130.72 -37.94
C LEU A 84 4.30 131.33 -38.70
N ASN A 85 3.06 131.08 -38.26
CA ASN A 85 1.87 131.72 -38.82
C ASN A 85 1.93 133.24 -38.66
N LYS A 86 2.28 133.75 -37.47
CA LYS A 86 2.46 135.20 -37.24
C LYS A 86 3.56 135.81 -38.13
N GLN A 87 4.62 135.06 -38.42
CA GLN A 87 5.70 135.52 -39.31
C GLN A 87 5.23 135.60 -40.77
N VAL A 88 4.44 134.64 -41.25
CA VAL A 88 3.81 134.67 -42.57
C VAL A 88 2.80 135.82 -42.68
N GLU A 89 1.92 135.97 -41.68
CA GLU A 89 0.92 137.04 -41.61
C GLU A 89 1.53 138.45 -41.59
N SER A 90 2.75 138.60 -41.03
CA SER A 90 3.44 139.89 -40.98
C SER A 90 3.92 140.41 -42.34
N GLY A 91 3.90 139.58 -43.39
CA GLY A 91 4.20 139.97 -44.78
C GLY A 91 5.64 140.43 -45.06
N LYS A 92 6.57 140.26 -44.10
CA LYS A 92 7.96 140.74 -44.20
C LYS A 92 8.94 139.76 -44.87
N LEU A 93 8.48 138.56 -45.23
CA LEU A 93 9.33 137.49 -45.79
C LEU A 93 9.39 137.57 -47.31
N LYS A 94 10.51 137.12 -47.90
CA LYS A 94 10.60 136.96 -49.35
C LYS A 94 9.75 135.77 -49.79
N LEU A 95 9.17 135.80 -51.00
CA LEU A 95 8.32 134.73 -51.58
C LEU A 95 8.89 133.29 -51.44
N VAL A 96 10.21 133.13 -51.51
CA VAL A 96 10.88 131.84 -51.33
C VAL A 96 10.87 131.38 -49.87
N GLU A 97 11.08 132.31 -48.93
CA GLU A 97 11.07 132.07 -47.49
C GLU A 97 9.66 131.79 -46.99
N GLU A 98 8.64 132.51 -47.50
CA GLU A 98 7.22 132.27 -47.20
C GLU A 98 6.78 130.86 -47.63
N LYS A 99 7.17 130.42 -48.83
CA LYS A 99 6.91 129.04 -49.27
C LYS A 99 7.57 128.01 -48.36
N ARG A 100 8.76 128.30 -47.85
CA ARG A 100 9.51 127.42 -46.93
C ARG A 100 8.85 127.37 -45.55
N THR A 101 8.42 128.50 -44.98
CA THR A 101 7.72 128.54 -43.70
C THR A 101 6.34 127.91 -43.77
N LEU A 102 5.61 128.07 -44.88
CA LEU A 102 4.34 127.36 -45.13
C LEU A 102 4.53 125.85 -45.25
N ALA A 103 5.60 125.39 -45.91
CA ALA A 103 5.95 123.98 -45.95
C ALA A 103 6.26 123.44 -44.54
N GLU A 104 6.96 124.23 -43.71
CA GLU A 104 7.25 123.90 -42.31
C GLU A 104 5.98 123.87 -41.42
N ILE A 105 5.06 124.82 -41.60
CA ILE A 105 3.75 124.78 -40.92
C ILE A 105 2.97 123.52 -41.31
N SER A 106 3.00 123.13 -42.59
CA SER A 106 2.34 121.90 -43.06
C SER A 106 2.96 120.65 -42.44
N THR A 107 4.30 120.56 -42.35
CA THR A 107 4.98 119.41 -41.73
C THR A 107 4.71 119.34 -40.22
N LEU A 108 4.72 120.47 -39.51
CA LEU A 108 4.40 120.55 -38.09
C LEU A 108 2.93 120.25 -37.79
N THR A 109 2.01 120.66 -38.67
CA THR A 109 0.58 120.32 -38.52
C THR A 109 0.35 118.83 -38.72
N LYS A 110 1.07 118.19 -39.65
CA LYS A 110 1.03 116.73 -39.84
C LYS A 110 1.63 115.98 -38.63
N SER A 111 2.67 116.51 -37.99
CA SER A 111 3.28 115.90 -36.80
C SER A 111 2.39 115.94 -35.56
N LYS A 112 1.39 116.85 -35.48
CA LYS A 112 0.38 116.85 -34.40
C LYS A 112 -0.31 115.50 -34.19
N LYS A 113 -0.67 114.81 -35.29
CA LYS A 113 -1.29 113.47 -35.24
C LYS A 113 -0.37 112.41 -34.64
N SER A 114 0.94 112.60 -34.72
CA SER A 114 1.92 111.69 -34.11
C SER A 114 2.01 111.84 -32.59
N TYR A 115 1.64 113.00 -32.02
CA TYR A 115 1.58 113.18 -30.56
C TYR A 115 0.34 112.53 -29.92
N THR A 116 -0.81 112.53 -30.60
CA THR A 116 -1.99 111.80 -30.12
C THR A 116 -1.71 110.29 -30.10
N LEU A 117 -1.07 109.79 -31.16
CA LEU A 117 -0.60 108.40 -31.22
C LEU A 117 0.41 108.08 -30.10
N LEU A 118 1.33 109.01 -29.79
CA LEU A 118 2.26 108.87 -28.67
C LEU A 118 1.54 108.73 -27.32
N GLN A 119 0.50 109.55 -27.08
CA GLN A 119 -0.30 109.50 -25.87
C GLN A 119 -1.08 108.18 -25.76
N ASP A 120 -1.63 107.68 -26.87
CA ASP A 120 -2.31 106.38 -26.91
C ASP A 120 -1.35 105.23 -26.61
N HIS A 121 -0.12 105.27 -27.15
CA HIS A 121 0.92 104.29 -26.82
C HIS A 121 1.34 104.35 -25.35
N GLN A 122 1.49 105.55 -24.78
CA GLN A 122 1.83 105.72 -23.36
C GLN A 122 0.74 105.15 -22.44
N ARG A 123 -0.54 105.45 -22.74
CA ARG A 123 -1.68 104.89 -22.00
C ARG A 123 -1.74 103.37 -22.09
N ALA A 124 -1.48 102.80 -23.27
CA ALA A 124 -1.43 101.35 -23.45
C ALA A 124 -0.25 100.69 -22.71
N ILE A 125 0.89 101.39 -22.60
CA ILE A 125 2.06 100.93 -21.83
C ILE A 125 1.78 100.93 -20.33
N GLU A 126 1.17 101.99 -19.79
CA GLU A 126 0.76 102.04 -18.38
C GLU A 126 -0.22 100.90 -18.07
N ALA A 127 -1.22 100.67 -18.93
CA ALA A 127 -2.18 99.58 -18.76
C ALA A 127 -1.50 98.19 -18.78
N ASP A 128 -0.57 97.94 -19.71
CA ASP A 128 0.18 96.68 -19.77
C ASP A 128 1.07 96.49 -18.53
N LYS A 129 1.69 97.57 -18.01
CA LYS A 129 2.49 97.53 -16.76
C LYS A 129 1.63 97.19 -15.54
N GLU A 130 0.47 97.83 -15.41
CA GLU A 130 -0.47 97.55 -14.32
C GLU A 130 -0.94 96.09 -14.38
N ALA A 131 -1.30 95.61 -15.57
CA ALA A 131 -1.68 94.20 -15.77
C ALA A 131 -0.55 93.23 -15.38
N ILE A 132 0.71 93.54 -15.73
CA ILE A 132 1.89 92.75 -15.34
C ILE A 132 2.07 92.71 -13.81
N ILE A 133 1.92 93.86 -13.12
CA ILE A 133 2.07 93.94 -11.66
C ILE A 133 0.99 93.10 -10.98
N LEU A 134 -0.27 93.23 -11.40
CA LEU A 134 -1.37 92.44 -10.86
C LEU A 134 -1.15 90.94 -11.08
N LEU A 135 -0.74 90.55 -12.29
CA LEU A 135 -0.52 89.14 -12.62
C LEU A 135 0.64 88.53 -11.82
N LYS A 136 1.73 89.28 -11.59
CA LYS A 136 2.83 88.87 -10.71
C LYS A 136 2.38 88.69 -9.27
N ALA A 137 1.59 89.62 -8.73
CA ALA A 137 1.07 89.50 -7.37
C ALA A 137 0.22 88.22 -7.19
N THR A 138 -0.57 87.84 -8.19
CA THR A 138 -1.36 86.58 -8.16
C THR A 138 -0.53 85.30 -8.32
N LEU A 139 0.73 85.40 -8.76
CA LEU A 139 1.66 84.29 -8.92
C LEU A 139 2.47 84.05 -7.63
N ASP A 140 2.79 85.13 -6.91
CA ASP A 140 3.56 85.06 -5.65
C ASP A 140 2.68 84.65 -4.46
N ALA A 141 1.37 84.90 -4.51
CA ALA A 141 0.42 84.52 -3.47
C ALA A 141 0.03 83.01 -3.45
N ASP A 142 0.56 82.19 -4.37
CA ASP A 142 0.24 80.76 -4.47
C ASP A 142 0.99 79.89 -3.42
N ASP A 143 0.85 80.22 -2.13
CA ASP A 143 1.32 79.38 -0.99
C ASP A 143 0.61 78.02 -0.92
N PHE A 144 -0.54 77.92 -1.59
CA PHE A 144 -1.34 76.70 -1.72
C PHE A 144 -0.53 75.53 -2.30
N TYR A 145 0.46 75.77 -3.16
CA TYR A 145 1.28 74.70 -3.73
C TYR A 145 2.17 74.00 -2.68
N LYS A 146 2.76 74.78 -1.76
CA LYS A 146 3.60 74.21 -0.69
C LYS A 146 2.77 73.35 0.25
N LEU A 147 1.63 73.89 0.70
CA LEU A 147 0.70 73.17 1.56
C LEU A 147 0.23 71.85 0.92
N LEU A 148 -0.15 71.89 -0.37
CA LEU A 148 -0.58 70.71 -1.11
C LEU A 148 0.56 69.69 -1.32
N SER A 149 1.80 70.16 -1.44
CA SER A 149 2.99 69.30 -1.52
C SER A 149 3.31 68.66 -0.17
N ASP A 150 3.16 69.38 0.93
CA ASP A 150 3.41 68.88 2.29
C ASP A 150 2.36 67.84 2.69
N GLU A 151 1.08 68.08 2.40
CA GLU A 151 0.00 67.10 2.57
C GLU A 151 0.25 65.83 1.74
N TYR A 152 0.68 65.99 0.48
CA TYR A 152 1.01 64.86 -0.39
C TYR A 152 2.16 64.02 0.18
N ASN A 153 3.25 64.67 0.61
CA ASN A 153 4.41 63.99 1.18
C ASN A 153 4.05 63.25 2.49
N SER A 154 3.21 63.87 3.34
CA SER A 154 2.72 63.24 4.57
C SER A 154 1.88 61.99 4.28
N LEU A 155 0.90 62.09 3.36
CA LEU A 155 0.08 60.94 2.96
C LEU A 155 0.91 59.84 2.31
N GLN A 156 1.90 60.20 1.49
CA GLN A 156 2.80 59.25 0.85
C GLN A 156 3.61 58.48 1.89
N SER A 157 4.16 59.16 2.90
CA SER A 157 4.88 58.51 4.01
C SER A 157 3.99 57.49 4.74
N GLN A 158 2.74 57.85 5.04
CA GLN A 158 1.80 56.93 5.69
C GLN A 158 1.51 55.68 4.83
N VAL A 159 1.34 55.86 3.51
CA VAL A 159 1.14 54.72 2.59
C VAL A 159 2.38 53.82 2.54
N ASP A 160 3.57 54.40 2.57
CA ASP A 160 4.82 53.66 2.54
C ASP A 160 5.07 52.89 3.84
N GLU A 161 4.76 53.48 5.00
CA GLU A 161 4.83 52.81 6.31
C GLU A 161 3.88 51.61 6.40
N ILE A 162 2.60 51.79 6.00
CA ILE A 162 1.63 50.69 5.98
C ILE A 162 2.08 49.60 5.01
N SER A 163 2.67 49.97 3.87
CA SER A 163 3.16 49.00 2.89
C SER A 163 4.35 48.21 3.43
N LYS A 164 5.32 48.86 4.07
CA LYS A 164 6.45 48.19 4.74
C LYS A 164 5.98 47.21 5.81
N ALA A 165 5.05 47.62 6.68
CA ALA A 165 4.50 46.75 7.71
C ALA A 165 3.81 45.51 7.12
N LYS A 166 3.07 45.68 6.02
CA LYS A 166 2.41 44.57 5.32
C LYS A 166 3.42 43.64 4.65
N ASP A 167 4.47 44.18 4.02
CA ASP A 167 5.51 43.39 3.37
C ASP A 167 6.29 42.55 4.39
N GLU A 168 6.58 43.11 5.58
CA GLU A 168 7.17 42.35 6.69
C GLU A 168 6.25 41.26 7.21
N GLY A 169 4.95 41.55 7.35
CA GLY A 169 3.95 40.56 7.71
C GLY A 169 3.84 39.43 6.69
N TRP A 170 3.91 39.77 5.40
CA TRP A 170 3.90 38.80 4.30
C TRP A 170 5.14 37.90 4.31
N LYS A 171 6.34 38.47 4.50
CA LYS A 171 7.59 37.70 4.63
C LYS A 171 7.53 36.70 5.79
N LYS A 172 7.16 37.16 6.99
CA LYS A 172 6.98 36.30 8.18
C LYS A 172 5.98 35.18 7.92
N ARG A 173 4.90 35.45 7.18
CA ARG A 173 3.92 34.44 6.79
C ARG A 173 4.50 33.40 5.84
N ASN A 174 5.26 33.85 4.84
CA ASN A 174 5.90 32.97 3.87
C ASN A 174 6.91 32.04 4.58
N ASP A 175 7.73 32.58 5.48
CA ASP A 175 8.68 31.80 6.27
C ASP A 175 7.97 30.70 7.08
N LEU A 176 6.84 31.02 7.73
CA LEU A 176 6.03 30.03 8.45
C LEU A 176 5.44 28.96 7.53
N PHE A 177 5.05 29.31 6.30
CA PHE A 177 4.56 28.32 5.32
C PHE A 177 5.68 27.41 4.83
N ASP A 178 6.88 27.94 4.64
CA ASP A 178 8.06 27.16 4.27
C ASP A 178 8.45 26.21 5.40
N GLU A 179 8.44 26.68 6.65
CA GLU A 179 8.65 25.83 7.84
C GLU A 179 7.58 24.73 7.95
N ARG A 180 6.30 25.07 7.77
CA ARG A 180 5.21 24.08 7.77
C ARG A 180 5.46 23.02 6.70
N THR A 181 5.83 23.43 5.50
CA THR A 181 6.04 22.52 4.37
C THR A 181 7.25 21.62 4.63
N ARG A 182 8.32 22.15 5.21
CA ARG A 182 9.49 21.37 5.63
C ARG A 182 9.12 20.32 6.67
N LEU A 183 8.45 20.72 7.75
CA LEU A 183 8.01 19.82 8.82
C LEU A 183 7.02 18.76 8.31
N GLN A 184 6.14 19.11 7.38
CA GLN A 184 5.23 18.15 6.76
C GLN A 184 6.00 17.09 5.97
N ARG A 185 7.01 17.48 5.18
CA ARG A 185 7.86 16.52 4.45
C ARG A 185 8.63 15.60 5.40
N GLU A 186 9.18 16.14 6.49
CA GLU A 186 9.86 15.36 7.52
C GLU A 186 8.92 14.34 8.17
N LEU A 187 7.68 14.76 8.49
CA LEU A 187 6.64 13.89 9.04
C LEU A 187 6.25 12.78 8.06
N ASP A 188 5.99 13.13 6.79
CA ASP A 188 5.61 12.18 5.76
C ASP A 188 6.73 11.16 5.50
N ALA A 189 7.99 11.60 5.51
CA ALA A 189 9.15 10.71 5.40
C ALA A 189 9.24 9.75 6.59
N ALA A 190 9.06 10.22 7.82
CA ALA A 190 9.05 9.36 9.01
C ALA A 190 7.89 8.35 8.99
N PHE A 191 6.70 8.77 8.55
CA PHE A 191 5.56 7.86 8.36
C PHE A 191 5.79 6.83 7.27
N ALA A 192 6.41 7.22 6.15
CA ALA A 192 6.76 6.30 5.08
C ALA A 192 7.77 5.25 5.56
N GLN A 193 8.78 5.65 6.35
CA GLN A 193 9.74 4.71 6.96
C GLN A 193 9.04 3.74 7.92
N LYS A 194 8.20 4.25 8.84
CA LYS A 194 7.42 3.40 9.75
C LYS A 194 6.54 2.41 8.98
N LYS A 195 5.89 2.87 7.92
CA LYS A 195 5.04 2.03 7.09
C LYS A 195 5.86 0.95 6.37
N ALA A 196 6.99 1.31 5.78
CA ALA A 196 7.89 0.35 5.12
C ALA A 196 8.33 -0.78 6.07
N VAL A 197 8.78 -0.43 7.28
CA VAL A 197 9.17 -1.43 8.30
C VAL A 197 8.01 -2.35 8.68
N ASN A 198 6.80 -1.80 8.87
CA ASN A 198 5.62 -2.60 9.17
C ASN A 198 5.24 -3.51 7.99
N ASP A 199 5.24 -2.98 6.77
CA ASP A 199 4.90 -3.72 5.56
C ASP A 199 5.90 -4.87 5.34
N GLU A 200 7.19 -4.62 5.56
CA GLU A 200 8.25 -5.64 5.55
C GLU A 200 7.99 -6.72 6.61
N TYR A 201 7.73 -6.34 7.86
CA TYR A 201 7.44 -7.29 8.94
C TYR A 201 6.23 -8.18 8.63
N PHE A 202 5.11 -7.58 8.22
CA PHE A 202 3.90 -8.35 7.88
C PHE A 202 4.08 -9.15 6.59
N SER A 203 4.87 -8.68 5.63
CA SER A 203 5.20 -9.47 4.44
C SER A 203 6.03 -10.71 4.79
N ALA A 204 7.03 -10.58 5.65
CA ALA A 204 7.84 -11.69 6.13
C ALA A 204 7.00 -12.67 6.95
N LEU A 205 6.10 -12.17 7.81
CA LEU A 205 5.18 -13.01 8.56
C LEU A 205 4.23 -13.80 7.65
N ARG A 206 3.65 -13.16 6.62
CA ARG A 206 2.81 -13.83 5.62
C ARG A 206 3.59 -14.89 4.85
N GLN A 207 4.82 -14.61 4.45
CA GLN A 207 5.69 -15.57 3.77
C GLN A 207 6.02 -16.77 4.66
N HIS A 208 6.36 -16.54 5.93
CA HIS A 208 6.64 -17.62 6.88
C HIS A 208 5.40 -18.47 7.19
N ALA A 209 4.24 -17.83 7.39
CA ALA A 209 2.97 -18.53 7.59
C ALA A 209 2.62 -19.40 6.37
N LYS A 210 2.80 -18.86 5.15
CA LYS A 210 2.61 -19.61 3.90
C LYS A 210 3.55 -20.81 3.83
N TYR A 211 4.84 -20.62 4.12
CA TYR A 211 5.81 -21.72 4.15
C TYR A 211 5.41 -22.84 5.12
N LEU A 212 4.97 -22.48 6.34
CA LEU A 212 4.50 -23.47 7.32
C LEU A 212 3.23 -24.19 6.87
N GLN A 213 2.31 -23.49 6.22
CA GLN A 213 1.11 -24.09 5.65
C GLN A 213 1.46 -25.05 4.52
N ASP A 214 2.34 -24.66 3.60
CA ASP A 214 2.80 -25.49 2.48
C ASP A 214 3.53 -26.75 3.00
N GLU A 215 4.38 -26.63 4.02
CA GLU A 215 5.05 -27.78 4.66
C GLU A 215 4.06 -28.73 5.35
N GLN A 216 3.04 -28.19 6.03
CA GLN A 216 1.99 -29.02 6.63
C GLN A 216 1.14 -29.71 5.57
N GLN A 217 0.82 -29.02 4.47
CA GLN A 217 0.09 -29.59 3.35
C GLN A 217 0.89 -30.72 2.70
N ARG A 218 2.19 -30.51 2.41
CA ARG A 218 3.06 -31.56 1.85
C ARG A 218 3.12 -32.79 2.76
N LYS A 219 3.29 -32.61 4.07
CA LYS A 219 3.29 -33.73 5.03
C LYS A 219 1.95 -34.46 5.10
N ARG A 220 0.83 -33.72 5.05
CA ARG A 220 -0.50 -34.34 5.02
C ARG A 220 -0.69 -35.13 3.73
N GLU A 221 -0.30 -34.57 2.59
CA GLU A 221 -0.36 -35.25 1.29
C GLU A 221 0.51 -36.51 1.27
N GLU A 222 1.76 -36.44 1.75
CA GLU A 222 2.65 -37.60 1.89
C GLU A 222 2.06 -38.69 2.80
N ILE A 223 1.51 -38.32 3.96
CA ILE A 223 0.87 -39.27 4.88
C ILE A 223 -0.37 -39.89 4.24
N GLN A 224 -1.19 -39.10 3.55
CA GLN A 224 -2.39 -39.62 2.90
C GLN A 224 -2.04 -40.55 1.74
N GLN A 225 -1.05 -40.18 0.91
CA GLN A 225 -0.54 -41.05 -0.16
C GLN A 225 0.04 -42.34 0.41
N ARG A 226 0.82 -42.28 1.49
CA ARG A 226 1.36 -43.47 2.15
C ARG A 226 0.25 -44.36 2.70
N LYS A 227 -0.75 -43.78 3.36
CA LYS A 227 -1.90 -44.55 3.88
C LYS A 227 -2.68 -45.20 2.75
N GLN A 228 -2.91 -44.49 1.64
CA GLN A 228 -3.56 -45.04 0.46
C GLN A 228 -2.75 -46.22 -0.10
N ALA A 229 -1.43 -46.06 -0.26
CA ALA A 229 -0.56 -47.15 -0.69
C ALA A 229 -0.56 -48.35 0.27
N GLU A 230 -0.48 -48.13 1.60
CA GLU A 230 -0.54 -49.21 2.59
C GLU A 230 -1.90 -49.94 2.58
N LEU A 231 -3.01 -49.23 2.33
CA LEU A 231 -4.33 -49.84 2.19
C LEU A 231 -4.43 -50.65 0.90
N GLU A 232 -3.91 -50.14 -0.21
CA GLU A 232 -3.84 -50.86 -1.48
C GLU A 232 -2.96 -52.12 -1.38
N GLU A 233 -1.80 -52.03 -0.71
CA GLU A 233 -0.93 -53.17 -0.46
C GLU A 233 -1.60 -54.23 0.41
N LYS A 234 -2.27 -53.84 1.50
CA LYS A 234 -3.05 -54.76 2.34
C LYS A 234 -4.16 -55.44 1.56
N ARG A 235 -4.86 -54.70 0.70
CA ARG A 235 -5.89 -55.26 -0.19
C ARG A 235 -5.30 -56.29 -1.15
N LEU A 236 -4.16 -55.97 -1.78
CA LEU A 236 -3.46 -56.90 -2.67
C LEU A 236 -2.96 -58.14 -1.91
N ALA A 237 -2.50 -58.00 -0.66
CA ALA A 237 -2.08 -59.11 0.18
C ALA A 237 -3.24 -60.04 0.53
N ILE A 238 -4.38 -59.51 0.98
CA ILE A 238 -5.58 -60.32 1.28
C ILE A 238 -6.05 -61.06 0.03
N ALA A 239 -6.09 -60.39 -1.12
CA ALA A 239 -6.46 -61.03 -2.38
C ALA A 239 -5.47 -62.15 -2.80
N ARG A 240 -4.17 -61.99 -2.51
CA ARG A 240 -3.17 -63.05 -2.73
C ARG A 240 -3.35 -64.22 -1.77
N GLU A 241 -3.55 -63.96 -0.47
CA GLU A 241 -3.79 -65.01 0.52
C GLU A 241 -5.04 -65.84 0.17
N GLU A 242 -6.15 -65.21 -0.22
CA GLU A 242 -7.35 -65.92 -0.63
C GLU A 242 -7.13 -66.78 -1.89
N ARG A 243 -6.31 -66.30 -2.83
CA ARG A 243 -5.95 -67.05 -4.03
C ARG A 243 -5.04 -68.24 -3.71
N GLU A 244 -4.03 -68.04 -2.86
CA GLU A 244 -3.12 -69.10 -2.42
C GLU A 244 -3.87 -70.20 -1.66
N LEU A 245 -4.79 -69.83 -0.75
CA LEU A 245 -5.63 -70.78 -0.04
C LEU A 245 -6.54 -71.57 -0.98
N ALA A 246 -7.06 -70.94 -2.04
CA ALA A 246 -7.88 -71.61 -3.04
C ALA A 246 -7.08 -72.48 -4.02
N GLU A 247 -5.77 -72.25 -4.14
CA GLU A 247 -4.88 -73.06 -4.96
C GLU A 247 -4.48 -74.38 -4.29
N ILE A 248 -4.58 -74.47 -2.95
CA ILE A 248 -4.41 -75.72 -2.22
C ILE A 248 -5.40 -76.77 -2.76
N PRO A 249 -4.93 -77.93 -3.24
CA PRO A 249 -5.81 -78.97 -3.76
C PRO A 249 -6.87 -79.37 -2.73
N ALA A 250 -8.13 -79.43 -3.17
CA ALA A 250 -9.24 -79.86 -2.33
C ALA A 250 -8.99 -81.29 -1.81
N PHE A 251 -9.44 -81.56 -0.58
CA PHE A 251 -9.24 -82.84 0.10
C PHE A 251 -7.77 -83.25 0.31
N GLN A 252 -6.78 -82.36 0.11
CA GLN A 252 -5.37 -82.72 0.29
C GLN A 252 -5.08 -83.24 1.71
N GLN A 253 -5.64 -82.60 2.74
CA GLN A 253 -5.49 -83.06 4.12
C GLN A 253 -6.10 -84.46 4.31
N GLU A 254 -7.31 -84.68 3.80
CA GLU A 254 -8.03 -85.97 3.89
C GLU A 254 -7.32 -87.09 3.10
N ILE A 255 -6.72 -86.78 1.95
CA ILE A 255 -5.90 -87.73 1.19
C ILE A 255 -4.63 -88.05 1.97
N THR A 256 -3.96 -87.05 2.54
CA THR A 256 -2.77 -87.29 3.36
C THR A 256 -3.08 -88.10 4.62
N THR A 257 -4.24 -87.88 5.26
CA THR A 257 -4.66 -88.68 6.42
C THR A 257 -5.04 -90.09 6.00
N CYS A 258 -5.76 -90.28 4.88
CA CYS A 258 -6.02 -91.61 4.31
C CYS A 258 -4.72 -92.36 4.02
N ASP A 259 -3.77 -91.73 3.33
CA ASP A 259 -2.49 -92.34 2.99
C ASP A 259 -1.63 -92.61 4.25
N SER A 260 -1.69 -91.76 5.28
CA SER A 260 -0.98 -91.98 6.55
C SER A 260 -1.60 -93.12 7.37
N VAL A 261 -2.92 -93.17 7.46
CA VAL A 261 -3.67 -94.22 8.15
C VAL A 261 -3.50 -95.54 7.41
N TYR A 262 -3.53 -95.54 6.07
CA TYR A 262 -3.32 -96.71 5.24
C TYR A 262 -1.92 -97.30 5.49
N LYS A 263 -0.88 -96.45 5.45
CA LYS A 263 0.49 -96.85 5.77
C LYS A 263 0.63 -97.41 7.17
N TYR A 264 -0.06 -96.82 8.15
CA TYR A 264 -0.05 -97.30 9.53
C TYR A 264 -0.75 -98.65 9.68
N LEU A 265 -1.94 -98.84 9.10
CA LEU A 265 -2.68 -100.11 9.15
C LEU A 265 -1.95 -101.22 8.38
N LEU A 266 -1.22 -100.89 7.32
CA LEU A 266 -0.35 -101.82 6.59
C LEU A 266 0.79 -102.41 7.46
N GLN A 267 1.22 -101.69 8.51
CA GLN A 267 2.21 -102.20 9.47
C GLN A 267 1.66 -103.37 10.31
N PHE A 268 0.34 -103.58 10.33
CA PHE A 268 -0.30 -104.67 11.07
C PHE A 268 -0.69 -105.87 10.20
N THR A 269 -0.78 -105.72 8.86
CA THR A 269 -0.92 -106.86 7.92
C THR A 269 0.41 -107.52 7.63
N SER A 270 1.47 -106.72 7.62
CA SER A 270 2.84 -107.17 7.38
C SER A 270 3.45 -107.56 8.73
N ALA A 271 3.69 -108.85 8.95
CA ALA A 271 4.46 -109.33 10.10
C ALA A 271 5.94 -108.90 9.98
N ALA A 272 6.21 -107.61 10.19
CA ALA A 272 7.54 -107.05 10.31
C ALA A 272 7.54 -106.03 11.45
N ASN A 273 7.75 -106.56 12.65
CA ASN A 273 8.27 -105.81 13.78
C ASN A 273 9.46 -104.96 13.33
N ILE A 274 9.50 -103.68 13.71
CA ILE A 274 10.57 -103.07 14.52
C ILE A 274 10.35 -101.54 14.50
N ARG A 275 9.79 -101.05 15.60
CA ARG A 275 10.08 -99.69 16.07
C ARG A 275 11.53 -99.69 16.58
N GLN A 276 12.46 -99.20 15.78
CA GLN A 276 13.72 -98.67 16.27
C GLN A 276 13.73 -97.18 15.93
N ALA A 277 13.48 -96.36 16.95
CA ALA A 277 13.84 -94.95 16.90
C ALA A 277 15.32 -94.89 17.31
N ASP A 278 16.19 -94.59 16.35
CA ASP A 278 17.60 -94.28 16.60
C ASP A 278 17.69 -92.86 17.18
N THR A 279 18.05 -92.76 18.45
CA THR A 279 18.16 -91.51 19.21
C THR A 279 19.60 -91.00 19.33
N THR A 280 20.48 -91.32 18.38
CA THR A 280 21.91 -90.96 18.50
C THR A 280 22.39 -89.79 17.65
N ALA A 281 21.51 -89.11 16.89
CA ALA A 281 21.94 -88.01 16.03
C ALA A 281 20.97 -86.82 16.06
N ASN A 282 20.94 -86.06 17.17
CA ASN A 282 20.76 -84.58 17.16
C ASN A 282 20.56 -83.97 18.56
N VAL A 283 21.64 -83.44 19.15
CA VAL A 283 21.62 -82.28 20.05
C VAL A 283 23.04 -81.62 20.05
N PRO A 284 23.20 -80.31 20.36
CA PRO A 284 23.45 -79.27 19.35
C PRO A 284 24.71 -78.43 19.66
N THR A 285 25.37 -77.85 18.64
CA THR A 285 26.50 -76.94 18.86
C THR A 285 26.05 -75.48 18.75
N GLY A 286 26.02 -74.81 19.90
CA GLY A 286 25.52 -73.46 20.09
C GLY A 286 26.25 -72.36 19.31
N VAL A 287 25.47 -71.37 18.88
CA VAL A 287 25.94 -70.11 18.31
C VAL A 287 26.26 -69.16 19.46
N MET A 288 27.54 -68.80 19.58
CA MET A 288 28.02 -67.78 20.51
C MET A 288 27.55 -66.39 20.08
N LEU A 289 26.98 -65.65 21.03
CA LEU A 289 26.71 -64.21 20.91
C LEU A 289 28.03 -63.43 20.80
N ALA A 290 28.22 -62.74 19.68
CA ALA A 290 29.30 -61.80 19.47
C ALA A 290 28.99 -60.42 20.08
N LYS A 291 30.09 -59.71 20.35
CA LYS A 291 30.31 -58.65 21.33
C LYS A 291 29.99 -57.26 20.78
N LYS A 292 29.55 -56.38 21.70
CA LYS A 292 29.41 -54.92 21.58
C LYS A 292 30.58 -54.22 20.86
N ALA A 293 30.24 -53.37 19.90
CA ALA A 293 30.93 -52.13 19.55
C ALA A 293 29.82 -51.08 19.38
N ASP A 294 29.70 -50.15 20.33
CA ASP A 294 30.30 -48.81 20.31
C ASP A 294 29.31 -47.81 19.71
N THR A 295 28.92 -46.81 20.50
CA THR A 295 28.62 -45.42 20.14
C THR A 295 28.03 -44.78 21.39
N LYS A 296 28.86 -43.98 22.05
CA LYS A 296 28.45 -43.05 23.10
C LYS A 296 27.68 -41.92 22.44
N GLU A 297 26.42 -41.75 22.81
CA GLU A 297 25.74 -40.46 22.71
C GLU A 297 25.16 -40.09 24.06
N GLU A 298 25.43 -38.84 24.41
CA GLU A 298 25.07 -38.15 25.62
C GLU A 298 23.56 -37.86 25.62
N VAL A 299 22.84 -38.36 26.63
CA VAL A 299 21.54 -37.80 27.00
C VAL A 299 21.74 -37.00 28.28
N PHE A 300 22.20 -35.77 28.07
CA PHE A 300 22.19 -34.67 29.01
C PHE A 300 20.72 -34.22 29.19
N PHE A 301 19.99 -34.84 30.11
CA PHE A 301 18.68 -34.36 30.55
C PHE A 301 18.78 -33.81 31.97
N VAL A 302 18.78 -32.48 32.05
CA VAL A 302 18.74 -31.70 33.29
C VAL A 302 17.30 -31.38 33.63
N GLY A 303 16.90 -31.71 34.86
CA GLY A 303 16.02 -30.85 35.66
C GLY A 303 14.58 -31.32 35.87
N GLY A 304 14.24 -31.57 37.14
CA GLY A 304 12.87 -31.35 37.61
C GLY A 304 12.40 -32.24 38.77
N GLY A 305 12.42 -31.70 39.99
CA GLY A 305 11.28 -31.89 40.92
C GLY A 305 11.47 -32.82 42.11
N CYS A 306 11.43 -32.24 43.31
CA CYS A 306 11.54 -32.85 44.63
C CYS A 306 10.24 -33.50 45.17
N LYS A 307 10.42 -34.59 45.95
CA LYS A 307 9.87 -34.93 47.29
C LYS A 307 8.37 -35.22 47.56
N SER A 308 8.20 -36.32 48.33
CA SER A 308 7.19 -36.62 49.39
C SER A 308 5.80 -37.11 48.90
N LYS A 309 5.15 -38.19 49.38
CA LYS A 309 4.94 -38.66 50.77
C LYS A 309 4.39 -40.12 50.84
N LYS A 310 4.72 -40.80 51.95
CA LYS A 310 4.27 -42.08 52.54
C LYS A 310 2.73 -42.26 52.64
N THR A 311 2.19 -43.47 52.36
CA THR A 311 1.46 -44.39 53.31
C THR A 311 0.76 -45.61 52.64
N THR A 312 1.10 -46.83 53.14
CA THR A 312 0.24 -48.02 53.48
C THR A 312 -0.72 -48.63 52.44
N LYS A 313 -0.91 -49.96 52.24
CA LYS A 313 -0.91 -51.15 53.13
C LYS A 313 -0.54 -52.42 52.33
N ALA A 314 -0.06 -53.45 53.04
CA ALA A 314 0.09 -54.84 52.59
C ALA A 314 -1.29 -55.58 52.54
N PRO A 315 -1.38 -56.85 52.06
CA PRO A 315 -0.86 -57.99 52.82
C PRO A 315 -0.13 -59.07 52.00
N LYS A 316 0.75 -59.79 52.72
CA LYS A 316 1.31 -61.11 52.38
C LYS A 316 0.32 -62.21 52.76
N GLU A 317 0.49 -63.39 52.17
CA GLU A 317 0.46 -64.76 52.73
C GLU A 317 0.09 -65.73 51.59
N LYS A 318 0.55 -66.98 51.47
CA LYS A 318 1.45 -67.83 52.26
C LYS A 318 1.85 -69.01 51.36
N THR A 319 3.10 -69.43 51.52
CA THR A 319 3.62 -70.76 51.15
C THR A 319 3.14 -71.80 52.18
N ILE A 320 3.05 -73.07 51.79
CA ILE A 320 3.45 -74.34 52.48
C ILE A 320 2.77 -75.48 51.70
N ASP A 321 3.47 -76.24 50.84
CA ASP A 321 4.33 -77.41 51.10
C ASP A 321 3.56 -78.66 51.55
N SER A 322 3.60 -79.74 50.75
CA SER A 322 3.74 -81.11 51.30
C SER A 322 4.16 -82.11 50.23
N THR A 323 5.21 -82.83 50.59
CA THR A 323 5.74 -84.07 50.03
C THR A 323 4.95 -85.27 50.55
N HIS A 324 4.84 -86.34 49.75
CA HIS A 324 4.89 -87.78 50.10
C HIS A 324 4.52 -88.60 48.85
N SER A 325 5.45 -89.34 48.25
CA SER A 325 5.86 -90.72 48.56
C SER A 325 4.83 -91.79 48.14
N SER A 326 5.33 -92.64 47.24
CA SER A 326 4.84 -93.93 46.69
C SER A 326 4.03 -94.82 47.65
N PRO A 327 3.19 -95.72 47.10
CA PRO A 327 3.60 -97.13 47.15
C PRO A 327 3.48 -97.88 45.80
N THR A 328 4.43 -98.80 45.62
CA THR A 328 4.42 -100.06 44.86
C THR A 328 3.07 -100.82 44.99
N THR A 329 2.63 -101.73 44.11
CA THR A 329 3.27 -103.00 43.72
C THR A 329 2.37 -103.79 42.72
N THR A 330 3.01 -104.53 41.80
CA THR A 330 2.69 -105.89 41.28
C THR A 330 1.64 -106.22 40.18
N THR A 331 2.18 -106.90 39.15
CA THR A 331 1.74 -108.13 38.44
C THR A 331 0.53 -108.16 37.47
N THR A 332 0.89 -108.31 36.19
CA THR A 332 0.68 -109.55 35.37
C THR A 332 -0.60 -109.75 34.56
N ALA A 333 -0.34 -110.31 33.37
CA ALA A 333 -1.16 -111.15 32.49
C ALA A 333 -1.86 -110.52 31.29
N ILE A 334 -1.23 -110.79 30.15
CA ILE A 334 -1.76 -110.86 28.79
C ILE A 334 -2.79 -112.00 28.70
N THR A 335 -3.89 -111.81 27.96
CA THR A 335 -4.45 -112.77 26.98
C THR A 335 -5.69 -112.19 26.28
N THR A 336 -5.85 -112.56 25.00
CA THR A 336 -6.87 -112.19 24.00
C THR A 336 -6.54 -110.95 23.14
N ALA A 337 -6.43 -111.19 21.84
CA ALA A 337 -5.93 -110.28 20.82
C ALA A 337 -6.94 -109.16 20.51
N THR A 338 -6.75 -108.01 21.16
CA THR A 338 -7.46 -106.76 20.86
C THR A 338 -6.45 -105.80 20.24
N LEU A 339 -6.64 -105.41 18.98
CA LEU A 339 -5.77 -104.43 18.30
C LEU A 339 -5.92 -103.07 19.01
N LYS A 340 -4.82 -102.53 19.54
CA LYS A 340 -4.79 -101.24 20.27
C LYS A 340 -4.28 -100.14 19.34
N PHE A 341 -5.19 -99.31 18.84
CA PHE A 341 -4.83 -98.16 18.01
C PHE A 341 -4.63 -96.89 18.86
N PRO A 342 -3.62 -96.05 18.55
CA PRO A 342 -3.49 -94.72 19.12
C PRO A 342 -4.74 -93.88 18.87
N LEU A 343 -5.16 -93.08 19.87
CA LEU A 343 -6.35 -92.25 19.80
C LEU A 343 -6.37 -91.33 18.57
N ALA A 344 -5.22 -90.78 18.16
CA ALA A 344 -5.10 -89.94 16.97
C ALA A 344 -5.50 -90.66 15.67
N ILE A 345 -5.20 -91.96 15.57
CA ILE A 345 -5.51 -92.75 14.36
C ILE A 345 -6.99 -93.14 14.36
N MET A 346 -7.54 -93.39 15.56
CA MET A 346 -8.98 -93.57 15.74
C MET A 346 -9.75 -92.32 15.33
N GLU A 347 -9.31 -91.13 15.76
CA GLU A 347 -9.89 -89.84 15.40
C GLU A 347 -9.85 -89.62 13.88
N GLN A 348 -8.72 -89.91 13.22
CA GLN A 348 -8.60 -89.85 11.76
C GLN A 348 -9.53 -90.83 11.04
N LEU A 349 -9.69 -92.07 11.52
CA LEU A 349 -10.67 -93.01 10.96
C LEU A 349 -12.11 -92.52 11.15
N PHE A 350 -12.43 -91.92 12.30
CA PHE A 350 -13.75 -91.34 12.56
C PHE A 350 -14.02 -90.14 11.65
N GLU A 351 -13.03 -89.27 11.43
CA GLU A 351 -13.13 -88.12 10.53
C GLU A 351 -13.33 -88.58 9.07
N LEU A 352 -12.63 -89.62 8.65
CA LEU A 352 -12.79 -90.28 7.34
C LEU A 352 -14.03 -91.19 7.25
N LYS A 353 -14.79 -91.33 8.35
CA LYS A 353 -15.98 -92.18 8.49
C LYS A 353 -15.77 -93.63 8.07
N VAL A 354 -14.58 -94.17 8.32
CA VAL A 354 -14.24 -95.58 8.10
C VAL A 354 -14.39 -96.34 9.43
N THR A 355 -14.98 -97.53 9.39
CA THR A 355 -15.17 -98.35 10.59
C THR A 355 -13.84 -98.78 11.18
N VAL A 356 -13.68 -98.69 12.51
CA VAL A 356 -12.46 -99.16 13.17
C VAL A 356 -12.40 -100.70 13.10
N PRO A 357 -11.30 -101.29 12.60
CA PRO A 357 -11.16 -102.74 12.54
C PRO A 357 -11.00 -103.32 13.94
N ARG A 358 -11.95 -104.15 14.41
CA ARG A 358 -11.90 -104.77 15.74
C ARG A 358 -11.22 -106.14 15.75
N SER A 359 -11.02 -106.72 14.57
CA SER A 359 -10.43 -108.04 14.33
C SER A 359 -9.55 -108.01 13.07
N SER A 360 -8.64 -108.99 12.93
CA SER A 360 -7.77 -109.11 11.75
C SER A 360 -8.54 -109.22 10.43
N ALA A 361 -9.72 -109.85 10.44
CA ALA A 361 -10.59 -109.96 9.26
C ALA A 361 -11.28 -108.64 8.87
N ASP A 362 -11.41 -107.70 9.81
CA ASP A 362 -11.96 -106.38 9.53
C ASP A 362 -10.88 -105.43 9.02
N LEU A 363 -9.60 -105.75 9.26
CA LEU A 363 -8.48 -104.90 8.88
C LEU A 363 -8.33 -104.79 7.35
N GLU A 364 -8.48 -105.90 6.63
CA GLU A 364 -8.48 -105.91 5.15
C GLU A 364 -9.65 -105.08 4.59
N LYS A 365 -10.86 -105.25 5.14
CA LYS A 365 -12.04 -104.46 4.74
C LYS A 365 -11.83 -102.96 4.96
N THR A 366 -11.14 -102.58 6.04
CA THR A 366 -10.85 -101.18 6.33
C THR A 366 -9.74 -100.62 5.44
N LEU A 367 -8.78 -101.43 5.00
CA LEU A 367 -7.77 -101.03 4.03
C LEU A 367 -8.41 -100.80 2.65
N ASP A 368 -9.30 -101.70 2.21
CA ASP A 368 -10.03 -101.56 0.95
C ASP A 368 -10.95 -100.33 0.98
N ALA A 369 -11.68 -100.12 2.08
CA ALA A 369 -12.53 -98.94 2.26
C ALA A 369 -11.71 -97.63 2.24
N LEU A 370 -10.50 -97.65 2.80
CA LEU A 370 -9.61 -96.48 2.82
C LEU A 370 -9.01 -96.19 1.44
N LEU A 371 -8.74 -97.23 0.63
CA LEU A 371 -8.28 -97.10 -0.75
C LEU A 371 -9.41 -96.58 -1.66
N GLU A 372 -10.63 -97.11 -1.51
CA GLU A 372 -11.82 -96.62 -2.20
C GLU A 372 -12.10 -95.14 -1.84
N LYS A 373 -11.94 -94.77 -0.57
CA LYS A 373 -12.03 -93.36 -0.15
C LYS A 373 -10.91 -92.50 -0.72
N SER A 374 -9.65 -92.95 -0.68
CA SER A 374 -8.52 -92.21 -1.27
C SER A 374 -8.70 -91.98 -2.77
N THR A 375 -9.20 -92.98 -3.51
CA THR A 375 -9.44 -92.88 -4.96
C THR A 375 -10.63 -91.99 -5.30
N THR A 376 -11.73 -92.07 -4.56
CA THR A 376 -12.89 -91.19 -4.74
C THR A 376 -12.57 -89.73 -4.39
N LEU A 377 -11.77 -89.50 -3.35
CA LEU A 377 -11.28 -88.16 -2.99
C LEU A 377 -10.31 -87.61 -4.06
N LYS A 378 -9.39 -88.43 -4.59
CA LYS A 378 -8.50 -88.06 -5.70
C LYS A 378 -9.27 -87.76 -6.99
N ALA A 379 -10.34 -88.50 -7.29
CA ALA A 379 -11.19 -88.24 -8.45
C ALA A 379 -11.98 -86.92 -8.31
N ASN A 380 -12.50 -86.64 -7.11
CA ASN A 380 -13.27 -85.43 -6.84
C ASN A 380 -12.41 -84.19 -6.56
N GLN A 381 -11.11 -84.37 -6.30
CA GLN A 381 -10.16 -83.31 -5.98
C GLN A 381 -10.11 -82.22 -7.07
N ALA A 382 -10.02 -82.59 -8.35
CA ALA A 382 -9.93 -81.60 -9.43
C ALA A 382 -11.19 -80.72 -9.53
N SER A 383 -12.38 -81.33 -9.45
CA SER A 383 -13.66 -80.61 -9.52
C SER A 383 -13.87 -79.71 -8.31
N ALA A 384 -13.60 -80.21 -7.10
CA ALA A 384 -13.74 -79.43 -5.87
C ALA A 384 -12.70 -78.29 -5.79
N THR A 385 -11.48 -78.50 -6.31
CA THR A 385 -10.46 -77.43 -6.39
C THR A 385 -10.89 -76.34 -7.38
N ALA A 386 -11.45 -76.70 -8.54
CA ALA A 386 -11.98 -75.73 -9.50
C ALA A 386 -13.16 -74.93 -8.92
N GLU A 387 -14.06 -75.59 -8.18
CA GLU A 387 -15.17 -74.91 -7.50
C GLU A 387 -14.70 -73.99 -6.37
N ASN A 388 -13.68 -74.40 -5.61
CA ASN A 388 -13.06 -73.57 -4.56
C ASN A 388 -12.33 -72.35 -5.17
N LYS A 389 -11.61 -72.52 -6.28
CA LYS A 389 -11.00 -71.42 -7.05
C LYS A 389 -12.05 -70.44 -7.54
N ARG A 390 -13.14 -70.93 -8.15
CA ARG A 390 -14.26 -70.09 -8.58
C ARG A 390 -14.89 -69.32 -7.40
N LYS A 391 -15.15 -70.00 -6.28
CA LYS A 391 -15.70 -69.36 -5.07
C LYS A 391 -14.75 -68.32 -4.48
N ALA A 392 -13.43 -68.55 -4.54
CA ALA A 392 -12.43 -67.58 -4.09
C ALA A 392 -12.34 -66.38 -5.03
N GLU A 393 -12.33 -66.59 -6.35
CA GLU A 393 -12.39 -65.50 -7.34
C GLU A 393 -13.66 -64.66 -7.20
N GLU A 394 -14.81 -65.30 -6.94
CA GLU A 394 -16.06 -64.60 -6.65
C GLU A 394 -16.02 -63.83 -5.32
N ARG A 395 -15.35 -64.35 -4.29
CA ARG A 395 -15.14 -63.63 -3.03
C ARG A 395 -14.20 -62.45 -3.21
N ILE A 396 -13.08 -62.62 -3.89
CA ILE A 396 -12.16 -61.53 -4.25
C ILE A 396 -12.91 -60.47 -5.07
N ALA A 397 -13.69 -60.87 -6.08
CA ALA A 397 -14.50 -59.94 -6.87
C ALA A 397 -15.52 -59.17 -6.00
N LYS A 398 -16.20 -59.86 -5.08
CA LYS A 398 -17.12 -59.23 -4.12
C LYS A 398 -16.41 -58.29 -3.15
N LEU A 399 -15.24 -58.66 -2.64
CA LEU A 399 -14.42 -57.78 -1.80
C LEU A 399 -13.99 -56.54 -2.59
N THR A 400 -13.55 -56.71 -3.84
CA THR A 400 -13.21 -55.57 -4.69
C THR A 400 -14.40 -54.66 -5.02
N LEU A 401 -15.60 -55.21 -5.22
CA LEU A 401 -16.83 -54.47 -5.52
C LEU A 401 -17.41 -53.79 -4.28
N ALA A 402 -17.47 -54.48 -3.13
CA ALA A 402 -17.91 -53.89 -1.87
C ALA A 402 -16.96 -52.76 -1.42
N ASP A 403 -15.66 -52.88 -1.70
CA ASP A 403 -14.69 -51.81 -1.45
C ASP A 403 -14.83 -50.64 -2.46
N LEU A 404 -15.19 -50.91 -3.71
CA LEU A 404 -15.56 -49.87 -4.69
C LEU A 404 -16.84 -49.13 -4.26
N GLU A 405 -17.83 -49.82 -3.73
CA GLU A 405 -19.06 -49.23 -3.21
C GLU A 405 -18.78 -48.41 -1.94
N THR A 406 -17.96 -48.90 -1.01
CA THR A 406 -17.61 -48.14 0.20
C THR A 406 -16.70 -46.94 -0.12
N THR A 407 -15.75 -47.05 -1.06
CA THR A 407 -14.93 -45.90 -1.49
C THR A 407 -15.75 -44.86 -2.27
N THR A 408 -16.74 -45.27 -3.06
CA THR A 408 -17.67 -44.34 -3.73
C THR A 408 -18.64 -43.68 -2.75
N THR A 409 -19.21 -44.39 -1.78
CA THR A 409 -20.06 -43.76 -0.74
C THR A 409 -19.26 -42.80 0.14
N THR A 410 -18.05 -43.17 0.55
CA THR A 410 -17.19 -42.27 1.35
C THR A 410 -16.74 -41.06 0.53
N SER A 411 -16.48 -41.21 -0.77
CA SER A 411 -16.14 -40.09 -1.66
C SER A 411 -17.33 -39.18 -1.94
N ILE A 412 -18.55 -39.72 -2.02
CA ILE A 412 -19.79 -38.97 -2.17
C ILE A 412 -20.11 -38.22 -0.86
N GLU A 413 -19.98 -38.85 0.31
CA GLU A 413 -20.15 -38.18 1.61
C GLU A 413 -19.13 -37.05 1.81
N HIS A 414 -17.86 -37.26 1.46
CA HIS A 414 -16.83 -36.23 1.55
C HIS A 414 -17.01 -35.10 0.50
N ALA A 415 -17.63 -35.39 -0.64
CA ALA A 415 -18.01 -34.40 -1.66
C ALA A 415 -19.24 -33.59 -1.24
N VAL A 416 -20.23 -34.22 -0.59
CA VAL A 416 -21.42 -33.56 -0.03
C VAL A 416 -21.02 -32.65 1.14
N GLU A 417 -20.13 -33.11 2.04
CA GLU A 417 -19.62 -32.30 3.16
C GLU A 417 -18.77 -31.11 2.68
N ARG A 418 -18.03 -31.23 1.55
CA ARG A 418 -17.35 -30.08 0.91
C ARG A 418 -18.31 -29.10 0.24
N THR A 419 -19.44 -29.55 -0.28
CA THR A 419 -20.48 -28.65 -0.83
C THR A 419 -21.32 -27.97 0.24
N GLU A 420 -21.46 -28.56 1.43
CA GLU A 420 -22.20 -27.94 2.55
C GLU A 420 -21.40 -26.90 3.34
N ILE A 421 -20.05 -26.92 3.26
CA ILE A 421 -19.19 -25.93 3.95
C ILE A 421 -18.94 -24.66 3.10
N VAL A 422 -19.44 -24.58 1.85
CA VAL A 422 -19.32 -23.38 1.01
C VAL A 422 -20.70 -22.89 0.52
N PRO A 423 -21.51 -22.32 1.42
CA PRO A 423 -22.19 -21.08 1.04
C PRO A 423 -22.34 -20.11 2.22
N GLU A 424 -21.29 -19.38 2.61
CA GLU A 424 -21.49 -18.17 3.45
C GLU A 424 -20.41 -17.09 3.29
N ILE A 425 -19.91 -16.83 2.08
CA ILE A 425 -19.12 -15.61 1.80
C ILE A 425 -19.43 -15.00 0.41
N GLN A 426 -20.71 -14.90 0.05
CA GLN A 426 -21.16 -14.06 -1.09
C GLN A 426 -22.42 -13.24 -0.78
N ALA A 427 -22.59 -12.81 0.48
CA ALA A 427 -23.67 -11.90 0.85
C ALA A 427 -23.20 -10.83 1.84
N THR A 428 -22.10 -10.14 1.54
CA THR A 428 -21.81 -8.77 2.02
C THR A 428 -20.72 -8.15 1.15
N ALA A 429 -21.14 -7.53 0.05
CA ALA A 429 -20.37 -6.54 -0.71
C ALA A 429 -21.30 -5.37 -1.02
#